data_AF-A0A531KFU3-F1
#
_entry.id   AF-A0A531KFU3-F1
#
_cell.length_a   1.000
_cell.length_b   1.000
_cell.length_c   1.000
_cell.angle_alpha   90.00
_cell.angle_beta   90.00
_cell.angle_gamma   90.00
#
_symmetry.space_group_name_H-M   'P 1'
#
loop_
_entity.id
_entity.type
_entity.pdbx_description
1 polymer ?
#
loop_
_entity_poly.entity_id
_entity_poly.type
_entity_poly.pdbx_seq_one_letter_code
_entity_poly.pdbx_strand_id
1 'polypeptide(L)'
;GVLLFAMLLVLLLLWIEARRYRFFDVYRARVRQFERHYFAQIFSPQPDFASDWLLVVGESLRTPKFLISQRAALARRLRRNYIHMLLILLLAWVLKLSTPSLLTEGVRIDFVSSVREAVAGAALGPIPGLVIVVLVAAFYAGLLVTAFLTVSDDGELSFG
;
A
#
# COMPACT_ATOMS: atom_id res chain seq x y z
N GLY A 1 17.99 14.25 0.23
CA GLY A 1 17.47 14.19 -1.13
C GLY A 1 17.08 12.77 -1.52
N VAL A 2 18.06 11.95 -1.90
CA VAL A 2 17.84 10.64 -2.58
C VAL A 2 16.82 9.73 -1.89
N LEU A 3 16.90 9.52 -0.57
CA LEU A 3 15.96 8.65 0.15
C LEU A 3 14.51 9.16 0.14
N LEU A 4 14.31 10.49 0.28
CA LEU A 4 12.97 11.09 0.18
C LEU A 4 12.41 10.96 -1.23
N PHE A 5 13.26 11.11 -2.25
CA PHE A 5 12.88 10.85 -3.64
C PHE A 5 12.51 9.38 -3.86
N ALA A 6 13.27 8.44 -3.29
CA ALA A 6 12.94 7.01 -3.34
C ALA A 6 11.58 6.72 -2.67
N MET A 7 11.25 7.36 -1.54
CA MET A 7 9.92 7.25 -0.93
C MET A 7 8.81 7.70 -1.90
N LEU A 8 9.01 8.82 -2.61
CA LEU A 8 8.06 9.28 -3.63
C LEU A 8 7.91 8.28 -4.78
N LEU A 9 9.00 7.67 -5.25
CA LEU A 9 8.94 6.63 -6.28
C LEU A 9 8.15 5.40 -5.81
N VAL A 10 8.35 4.97 -4.56
CA VAL A 10 7.58 3.85 -3.99
C VAL A 10 6.08 4.19 -3.90
N LEU A 11 5.72 5.44 -3.60
CA LEU A 11 4.32 5.88 -3.61
C LEU A 11 3.72 5.92 -5.01
N LEU A 12 4.49 6.38 -6.00
CA LEU A 12 4.06 6.34 -7.39
C LEU A 12 3.82 4.90 -7.85
N LEU A 13 4.73 3.99 -7.50
CA LEU A 13 4.60 2.56 -7.82
C LEU A 13 3.37 1.95 -7.14
N LEU A 14 3.12 2.27 -5.86
CA LEU A 14 1.91 1.88 -5.14
C LEU A 14 0.65 2.36 -5.85
N TRP A 15 0.62 3.61 -6.32
CA TRP A 15 -0.51 4.17 -7.05
C TRP A 15 -0.78 3.44 -8.37
N ILE A 16 0.26 3.18 -9.16
CA ILE A 16 0.16 2.44 -10.43
C ILE A 16 -0.33 1.01 -10.17
N GLU A 17 0.24 0.33 -9.17
CA GLU A 17 -0.12 -1.03 -8.81
C GLU A 17 -1.56 -1.12 -8.29
N ALA A 18 -2.00 -0.17 -7.47
CA ALA A 18 -3.38 -0.10 -6.97
C ALA A 18 -4.39 0.09 -8.10
N ARG A 19 -4.05 0.92 -9.10
CA ARG A 19 -4.86 1.04 -10.33
C ARG A 19 -4.93 -0.28 -11.08
N ARG A 20 -3.78 -0.94 -11.33
CA ARG A 20 -3.73 -2.24 -12.03
C ARG A 20 -4.51 -3.33 -11.29
N TYR A 21 -4.45 -3.32 -9.96
CA TYR A 21 -5.14 -4.29 -9.11
C TYR A 21 -6.66 -4.26 -9.29
N ARG A 22 -7.26 -3.08 -9.48
CA ARG A 22 -8.72 -2.98 -9.73
C ARG A 22 -9.15 -3.64 -11.03
N PHE A 23 -8.33 -3.55 -12.08
CA PHE A 23 -8.61 -4.25 -13.34
C PHE A 23 -8.46 -5.76 -13.19
N PHE A 24 -7.42 -6.20 -12.49
CA PHE A 24 -7.18 -7.62 -12.23
C PHE A 24 -8.31 -8.25 -11.40
N ASP A 25 -8.86 -7.52 -10.45
CA ASP A 25 -9.95 -7.99 -9.60
C ASP A 25 -11.22 -8.34 -10.41
N VAL A 26 -11.62 -7.46 -11.34
CA VAL A 26 -12.75 -7.72 -12.25
C VAL A 26 -12.49 -8.96 -13.11
N TYR A 27 -11.27 -9.12 -13.61
CA TYR A 27 -10.90 -10.29 -14.41
C TYR A 27 -10.96 -11.58 -13.58
N ARG A 28 -10.40 -11.55 -12.36
CA ARG A 28 -10.43 -12.69 -11.42
C ARG A 28 -11.85 -13.11 -11.08
N ALA A 29 -12.76 -12.16 -10.83
CA ALA A 29 -14.16 -12.46 -10.56
C ALA A 29 -14.83 -13.20 -11.72
N ARG A 30 -14.58 -12.78 -12.97
CA ARG A 30 -15.11 -13.46 -14.17
C ARG A 30 -14.54 -14.87 -14.32
N VAL A 31 -13.24 -15.05 -14.13
CA VAL A 31 -12.62 -16.39 -14.19
C VAL A 31 -13.21 -17.30 -13.10
N ARG A 32 -13.39 -16.78 -11.88
CA ARG A 32 -14.00 -17.54 -10.77
C ARG A 32 -15.44 -17.98 -11.09
N GLN A 33 -16.20 -17.17 -11.84
CA GLN A 33 -17.54 -17.55 -12.31
C GLN A 33 -17.49 -18.73 -13.27
N PHE A 34 -16.55 -18.75 -14.23
CA PHE A 34 -16.34 -19.90 -15.12
C PHE A 34 -15.84 -21.14 -14.35
N GLU A 35 -14.89 -20.97 -13.42
CA GLU A 35 -14.39 -22.07 -12.57
C GLU A 35 -15.52 -22.74 -11.78
N ARG A 36 -16.41 -21.95 -11.16
CA ARG A 36 -17.51 -22.47 -10.36
C ARG A 36 -18.63 -23.09 -11.19
N HIS A 37 -19.09 -22.41 -12.25
CA HIS A 37 -20.34 -22.82 -12.91
C HIS A 37 -20.13 -23.65 -14.18
N TYR A 38 -18.95 -23.55 -14.82
CA TYR A 38 -18.62 -24.36 -16.00
C TYR A 38 -17.72 -25.52 -15.62
N PHE A 39 -16.52 -25.24 -15.08
CA PHE A 39 -15.53 -26.28 -14.81
C PHE A 39 -15.96 -27.22 -13.68
N ALA A 40 -16.42 -26.70 -12.53
CA ALA A 40 -16.83 -27.57 -11.42
C ALA A 40 -17.98 -28.52 -11.82
N GLN A 41 -18.92 -28.04 -12.64
CA GLN A 41 -20.03 -28.85 -13.14
C GLN A 41 -19.60 -29.97 -14.08
N ILE A 42 -18.50 -29.80 -14.83
CA ILE A 42 -17.94 -30.87 -15.67
C ILE A 42 -17.39 -32.01 -14.81
N PHE A 43 -16.73 -31.68 -13.69
CA PHE A 43 -16.08 -32.69 -12.83
C PHE A 43 -17.01 -33.28 -11.77
N SER A 44 -17.96 -32.50 -11.26
CA SER A 44 -18.91 -32.90 -10.23
C SER A 44 -20.25 -32.19 -10.44
N PRO A 45 -21.13 -32.74 -11.31
CA PRO A 45 -22.40 -32.13 -11.63
C PRO A 45 -23.31 -32.02 -10.41
N GLN A 46 -23.94 -30.87 -10.23
CA GLN A 46 -24.99 -30.64 -9.22
C GLN A 46 -26.27 -30.15 -9.92
N PRO A 47 -27.45 -30.71 -9.60
CA PRO A 47 -28.71 -30.25 -10.17
C PRO A 47 -28.99 -28.79 -9.77
N ASP A 48 -29.59 -28.01 -10.69
CA ASP A 48 -30.00 -26.60 -10.54
C ASP A 48 -28.91 -25.58 -10.14
N PHE A 49 -27.64 -25.88 -10.37
CA PHE A 49 -26.53 -25.05 -9.88
C PHE A 49 -26.35 -23.69 -10.61
N ALA A 50 -27.09 -23.40 -11.70
CA ALA A 50 -26.58 -22.43 -12.68
C ALA A 50 -27.63 -21.76 -13.60
N SER A 51 -28.76 -21.24 -13.10
CA SER A 51 -29.77 -20.63 -13.99
C SER A 51 -29.28 -19.34 -14.70
N ASP A 52 -28.56 -18.44 -14.02
CA ASP A 52 -28.35 -17.06 -14.52
C ASP A 52 -26.90 -16.56 -14.57
N TRP A 53 -25.89 -17.37 -14.22
CA TRP A 53 -24.50 -16.91 -14.13
C TRP A 53 -23.93 -16.44 -15.49
N LEU A 54 -24.37 -17.04 -16.61
CA LEU A 54 -23.97 -16.61 -17.95
C LEU A 54 -24.43 -15.18 -18.25
N LEU A 55 -25.62 -14.80 -17.77
CA LEU A 55 -26.14 -13.44 -17.89
C LEU A 55 -25.31 -12.46 -17.06
N VAL A 56 -24.92 -12.85 -15.83
CA VAL A 56 -24.03 -12.06 -14.98
C VAL A 56 -22.67 -11.82 -15.63
N VAL A 57 -22.07 -12.86 -16.22
CA VAL A 57 -20.78 -12.73 -16.94
C VAL A 57 -20.94 -11.88 -18.20
N GLY A 58 -21.99 -12.11 -18.99
CA GLY A 58 -22.29 -11.33 -20.20
C GLY A 58 -22.48 -9.85 -19.90
N GLU A 59 -23.21 -9.52 -18.85
CA GLU A 59 -23.40 -8.13 -18.42
C GLU A 59 -22.11 -7.51 -17.89
N SER A 60 -21.32 -8.26 -17.11
CA SER A 60 -20.00 -7.81 -16.66
C SER A 60 -19.07 -7.46 -17.83
N LEU A 61 -19.16 -8.19 -18.95
CA LEU A 61 -18.36 -7.92 -20.16
C LEU A 61 -18.82 -6.66 -20.90
N ARG A 62 -20.13 -6.40 -20.96
CA ARG A 62 -20.71 -5.20 -21.59
C ARG A 62 -20.49 -3.95 -20.75
N THR A 63 -20.72 -4.05 -19.44
CA THR A 63 -20.64 -2.95 -18.48
C THR A 63 -19.67 -3.28 -17.35
N PRO A 64 -18.34 -3.10 -17.56
CA PRO A 64 -17.35 -3.38 -16.51
C PRO A 64 -17.53 -2.44 -15.32
N LYS A 65 -18.01 -2.99 -14.19
CA LYS A 65 -18.15 -2.27 -12.92
C LYS A 65 -16.94 -2.55 -12.03
N PHE A 66 -16.29 -1.49 -11.55
CA PHE A 66 -15.23 -1.63 -10.55
C PHE A 66 -15.84 -1.84 -9.17
N LEU A 67 -15.80 -3.07 -8.67
CA LEU A 67 -16.32 -3.44 -7.35
C LEU A 67 -15.51 -2.81 -6.21
N ILE A 68 -14.25 -2.52 -6.48
CA ILE A 68 -13.31 -2.00 -5.50
C ILE A 68 -13.05 -0.50 -5.73
N SER A 69 -13.15 0.29 -4.66
CA SER A 69 -12.78 1.71 -4.67
C SER A 69 -11.25 1.88 -4.79
N GLN A 70 -10.81 3.00 -5.38
CA GLN A 70 -9.38 3.33 -5.48
C GLN A 70 -8.68 3.31 -4.10
N ARG A 71 -9.35 3.81 -3.06
CA ARG A 71 -8.81 3.87 -1.70
C ARG A 71 -8.64 2.47 -1.10
N ALA A 72 -9.62 1.59 -1.29
CA ALA A 72 -9.53 0.20 -0.83
C ALA A 72 -8.43 -0.60 -1.52
N ALA A 73 -8.27 -0.43 -2.85
CA ALA A 73 -7.18 -1.05 -3.59
C ALA A 73 -5.80 -0.58 -3.09
N LEU A 74 -5.66 0.73 -2.83
CA LEU A 74 -4.43 1.32 -2.34
C LEU A 74 -4.08 0.81 -0.93
N ALA A 75 -5.04 0.79 -0.01
CA ALA A 75 -4.83 0.31 1.35
C ALA A 75 -4.44 -1.18 1.39
N ARG A 76 -5.11 -2.04 0.59
CA ARG A 76 -4.73 -3.47 0.49
C ARG A 76 -3.32 -3.67 -0.06
N ARG A 77 -2.94 -2.93 -1.11
CA ARG A 77 -1.58 -3.01 -1.66
C ARG A 77 -0.54 -2.45 -0.70
N LEU A 78 -0.86 -1.35 -0.02
CA LEU A 78 -0.02 -0.76 1.02
C LEU A 78 0.28 -1.79 2.12
N ARG A 79 -0.75 -2.38 2.73
CA ARG A 79 -0.61 -3.36 3.82
C ARG A 79 0.19 -4.59 3.40
N ARG A 80 -0.05 -5.12 2.20
CA ARG A 80 0.49 -6.43 1.80
C ARG A 80 1.92 -6.39 1.27
N ASN A 81 2.38 -5.27 0.71
CA ASN A 81 3.68 -5.23 0.04
C ASN A 81 4.48 -3.94 0.31
N TYR A 82 3.84 -2.78 0.19
CA TYR A 82 4.56 -1.51 0.16
C TYR A 82 4.94 -0.99 1.55
N ILE A 83 4.22 -1.38 2.61
CA ILE A 83 4.53 -0.95 3.97
C ILE A 83 5.96 -1.35 4.37
N HIS A 84 6.41 -2.55 3.99
CA HIS A 84 7.77 -3.02 4.28
C HIS A 84 8.82 -2.18 3.56
N MET A 85 8.63 -1.88 2.28
CA MET A 85 9.56 -1.04 1.50
C MET A 85 9.67 0.36 2.09
N LEU A 86 8.53 0.95 2.46
CA LEU A 86 8.47 2.27 3.08
C LEU A 86 9.17 2.26 4.44
N LEU A 87 8.92 1.25 5.29
CA LEU A 87 9.60 1.14 6.60
C LEU A 87 11.12 0.95 6.45
N ILE A 88 11.60 0.19 5.46
CA ILE A 88 13.03 0.06 5.19
C ILE A 88 13.62 1.40 4.75
N LEU A 89 12.93 2.15 3.89
CA LEU A 89 13.35 3.49 3.49
C LEU A 89 13.35 4.47 4.66
N LEU A 90 12.37 4.38 5.56
CA LEU A 90 12.32 5.17 6.79
C LEU A 90 13.53 4.85 7.68
N LEU A 91 13.82 3.56 7.90
CA LEU A 91 14.96 3.12 8.68
C LEU A 91 16.27 3.64 8.08
N ALA A 92 16.45 3.48 6.77
CA ALA A 92 17.62 4.01 6.07
C ALA A 92 17.74 5.54 6.22
N TRP A 93 16.61 6.25 6.19
CA TRP A 93 16.58 7.70 6.35
C TRP A 93 16.94 8.14 7.78
N VAL A 94 16.42 7.44 8.79
CA VAL A 94 16.77 7.65 10.21
C VAL A 94 18.25 7.34 10.46
N LEU A 95 18.77 6.22 9.94
CA LEU A 95 20.18 5.85 10.07
C LEU A 95 21.09 6.90 9.44
N LYS A 96 20.74 7.37 8.23
CA LYS A 96 21.46 8.47 7.57
C LYS A 96 21.47 9.74 8.42
N LEU A 97 20.37 10.01 9.13
CA LEU A 97 20.27 11.16 10.02
C LEU A 97 21.13 11.03 11.28
N SER A 98 21.28 9.81 11.79
CA SER A 98 22.12 9.50 12.96
C SER A 98 23.61 9.37 12.66
N THR A 99 24.00 9.22 11.40
CA THR A 99 25.40 8.93 11.01
C THR A 99 26.41 9.99 11.45
N PRO A 100 26.14 11.31 11.32
CA PRO A 100 27.06 12.34 11.83
C PRO A 100 27.28 12.22 13.35
N SER A 101 26.20 12.03 14.13
CA SER A 101 26.29 11.89 15.58
C SER A 101 27.03 10.62 16.03
N LEU A 102 26.90 9.51 15.28
CA LEU A 102 27.57 8.24 15.61
C LEU A 102 29.08 8.25 15.33
N LEU A 103 29.56 9.08 14.40
CA LEU A 103 30.97 9.15 14.02
C LEU A 103 31.74 10.21 14.83
N THR A 104 31.06 11.21 15.38
CA THR A 104 31.70 12.35 16.07
C THR A 104 31.80 12.16 17.59
N GLU A 105 30.97 11.32 18.22
CA GLU A 105 30.99 11.14 19.68
C GLU A 105 31.41 9.73 20.10
N GLY A 106 32.71 9.56 20.33
CA GLY A 106 33.19 8.54 21.26
C GLY A 106 32.72 8.88 22.68
N VAL A 107 31.69 8.18 23.17
CA VAL A 107 31.39 7.98 24.60
C VAL A 107 30.98 9.21 25.43
N ARG A 108 30.08 10.08 24.95
CA ARG A 108 29.20 10.90 25.82
C ARG A 108 27.84 11.14 25.17
N ILE A 109 26.81 10.39 25.58
CA ILE A 109 25.46 10.51 25.04
C ILE A 109 24.75 11.68 25.74
N ASP A 110 24.87 12.89 25.22
CA ASP A 110 23.85 13.93 25.46
C ASP A 110 22.75 13.78 24.40
N PHE A 111 21.69 13.06 24.74
CA PHE A 111 20.61 12.70 23.80
C PHE A 111 19.96 13.93 23.13
N VAL A 112 19.93 15.07 23.83
CA VAL A 112 19.29 16.31 23.36
C VAL A 112 20.12 17.03 22.29
N SER A 113 21.46 17.02 22.38
CA SER A 113 22.32 17.62 21.34
C SER A 113 22.30 16.76 20.08
N SER A 114 22.40 15.43 20.22
CA SER A 114 22.37 14.50 19.10
C SER A 114 21.06 14.57 18.30
N VAL A 115 19.90 14.67 18.95
CA VAL A 115 18.61 14.84 18.24
C VAL A 115 18.56 16.17 17.48
N ARG A 116 19.09 17.25 18.04
CA ARG A 116 19.12 18.56 17.37
C ARG A 116 20.01 18.54 16.14
N GLU A 117 21.18 17.94 16.23
CA GLU A 117 22.12 17.77 15.11
C GLU A 117 21.54 16.87 14.01
N ALA A 118 20.90 15.77 14.40
CA ALA A 118 20.18 14.91 13.49
C ALA A 118 19.08 15.70 12.75
N VAL A 119 18.25 16.47 13.47
CA VAL A 119 17.21 17.31 12.86
C VAL A 119 17.81 18.36 11.91
N ALA A 120 18.97 18.95 12.24
CA ALA A 120 19.66 19.87 11.35
C ALA A 120 20.12 19.17 10.04
N GLY A 121 20.59 17.93 10.13
CA GLY A 121 20.97 17.09 8.99
C GLY A 121 19.78 16.68 8.08
N ALA A 122 18.54 16.92 8.50
CA ALA A 122 17.34 16.66 7.69
C ALA A 122 17.03 17.80 6.70
N ALA A 123 17.64 18.97 6.86
CA ALA A 123 17.38 20.13 6.02
C ALA A 123 17.58 19.82 4.52
N LEU A 124 16.70 20.35 3.68
CA LEU A 124 16.73 20.12 2.24
C LEU A 124 16.57 21.45 1.52
N GLY A 125 17.70 22.00 1.06
CA GLY A 125 17.76 23.34 0.49
C GLY A 125 17.29 24.39 1.51
N PRO A 126 16.33 25.26 1.16
CA PRO A 126 15.82 26.30 2.06
C PRO A 126 14.85 25.78 3.13
N ILE A 127 14.46 24.50 3.07
CA ILE A 127 13.44 23.94 3.98
C ILE A 127 14.11 23.48 5.29
N PRO A 128 13.66 23.99 6.46
CA PRO A 128 14.21 23.58 7.75
C PRO A 128 14.03 22.08 8.00
N GLY A 129 15.06 21.44 8.56
CA GLY A 129 15.03 19.99 8.81
C GLY A 129 13.91 19.54 9.74
N LEU A 130 13.53 20.38 10.72
CA LEU A 130 12.39 20.10 11.60
C LEU A 130 11.07 19.93 10.82
N VAL A 131 10.84 20.78 9.82
CA VAL A 131 9.63 20.71 8.97
C VAL A 131 9.60 19.38 8.22
N ILE A 132 10.74 18.95 7.70
CA ILE A 132 10.87 17.70 6.96
C ILE A 132 10.63 16.51 7.90
N VAL A 133 11.21 16.51 9.09
CA VAL A 133 11.02 15.45 10.10
C VAL A 133 9.55 15.32 10.49
N VAL A 134 8.87 16.44 10.80
CA VAL A 134 7.44 16.43 11.15
C VAL A 134 6.59 15.94 10.00
N LEU A 135 6.86 16.39 8.77
CA LEU A 135 6.12 15.96 7.58
C LEU A 135 6.28 14.46 7.35
N VAL A 136 7.52 13.95 7.43
CA VAL A 136 7.80 12.51 7.28
C VAL A 136 7.10 11.72 8.39
N ALA A 137 7.20 12.15 9.65
CA ALA A 137 6.54 11.47 10.77
C ALA A 137 5.02 11.42 10.61
N ALA A 138 4.39 12.55 10.28
CA ALA A 138 2.94 12.62 10.02
C ALA A 138 2.54 11.74 8.83
N PHE A 139 3.34 11.74 7.77
CA PHE A 139 3.11 10.91 6.60
C PHE A 139 3.15 9.41 6.93
N TYR A 140 4.17 8.93 7.65
CA TYR A 140 4.28 7.53 8.05
C TYR A 140 3.20 7.12 9.06
N ALA A 141 2.81 8.02 9.97
CA ALA A 141 1.67 7.78 10.85
C ALA A 141 0.38 7.58 10.04
N GLY A 142 0.11 8.44 9.05
CA GLY A 142 -1.02 8.27 8.13
C GLY A 142 -0.97 6.97 7.33
N LEU A 143 0.21 6.55 6.86
CA LEU A 143 0.38 5.25 6.20
C LEU A 143 0.09 4.08 7.14
N LEU A 144 0.52 4.12 8.39
CA LEU A 144 0.24 3.06 9.37
C LEU A 144 -1.24 2.99 9.73
N VAL A 145 -1.89 4.15 9.93
CA VAL A 145 -3.33 4.22 10.17
C VAL A 145 -4.10 3.63 8.99
N THR A 146 -3.77 4.02 7.76
CA THR A 146 -4.42 3.47 6.56
C THR A 146 -4.11 2.00 6.33
N ALA A 147 -2.88 1.60 6.63
CA ALA A 147 -2.45 0.22 6.49
C ALA A 147 -3.14 -0.68 7.51
N PHE A 148 -3.35 -0.28 8.76
CA PHE A 148 -3.82 -1.18 9.83
C PHE A 148 -5.24 -0.92 10.34
N LEU A 149 -5.70 0.34 10.39
CA LEU A 149 -6.93 0.72 11.08
C LEU A 149 -8.14 0.94 10.15
N THR A 150 -7.94 1.27 8.88
CA THR A 150 -9.05 1.65 7.98
C THR A 150 -9.60 0.55 7.08
N VAL A 151 -8.93 -0.60 6.99
CA VAL A 151 -9.44 -1.73 6.17
C VAL A 151 -10.20 -2.68 7.08
N SER A 152 -11.46 -2.31 7.34
CA SER A 152 -12.50 -3.28 7.70
C SER A 152 -13.04 -3.93 6.43
N ASP A 153 -13.35 -5.20 6.55
CA ASP A 153 -13.42 -6.24 5.52
C ASP A 153 -14.75 -6.25 4.73
N ASP A 154 -15.30 -5.08 4.37
CA ASP A 154 -16.72 -4.99 4.00
C ASP A 154 -17.06 -5.23 2.51
N GLY A 155 -16.12 -5.71 1.68
CA GLY A 155 -16.32 -5.75 0.22
C GLY A 155 -16.33 -7.12 -0.46
N GLU A 156 -15.74 -8.16 0.14
CA GLU A 156 -15.51 -9.44 -0.54
C GLU A 156 -16.59 -10.50 -0.30
N LEU A 157 -17.45 -10.34 0.72
CA LEU A 157 -18.43 -11.36 1.10
C LEU A 157 -19.85 -11.14 0.54
N SER A 158 -20.13 -10.03 -0.15
CA SER A 158 -21.48 -9.75 -0.69
C SER A 158 -21.71 -10.19 -2.13
N PHE A 159 -20.68 -10.69 -2.82
CA PHE A 159 -20.77 -11.15 -4.21
C PHE A 159 -20.17 -12.56 -4.33
N GLY A 160 -20.68 -13.46 -3.49
CA GLY A 160 -20.36 -14.89 -3.48
C GLY A 160 -21.43 -15.68 -4.19
#